data_AF-A0A1F8R713-F1
#
_entry.id   AF-A0A1F8R713-F1
#
_cell.length_a   1.000
_cell.length_b   1.000
_cell.length_c   1.000
_cell.angle_alpha   90.00
_cell.angle_beta   90.00
_cell.angle_gamma   90.00
#
_symmetry.space_group_name_H-M   'P 1'
#
loop_
_entity.id
_entity.type
_entity.pdbx_description
1 polymer ?
#
loop_
_entity_poly.entity_id
_entity_poly.type
_entity_poly.pdbx_seq_one_letter_code
_entity_poly.pdbx_strand_id
1 'polypeptide(L)'
;MAIDGIYRVEVDTPMGKMEETFTFKTKDNILNVKTESPMGTQEHTGNVEGNKFSWEADVESPMGKMHLTITGQVTGNEISGEAKVGDFGTSHFKGKKI
;
A
#
# COMPACT_ATOMS: atom_id res chain seq x y z
N MET A 1 8.20 13.42 -6.68
CA MET A 1 9.11 12.64 -5.83
C MET A 1 9.43 11.30 -6.48
N ALA A 2 10.50 10.64 -6.04
CA ALA A 2 11.04 9.42 -6.67
C ALA A 2 10.02 8.28 -6.80
N ILE A 3 9.00 8.26 -5.94
CA ILE A 3 7.99 7.19 -5.91
C ILE A 3 6.64 7.59 -6.53
N ASP A 4 6.45 8.83 -6.98
CA ASP A 4 5.16 9.28 -7.51
C ASP A 4 4.78 8.53 -8.79
N GLY A 5 3.54 8.09 -8.87
CA GLY A 5 3.01 7.34 -10.00
C GLY A 5 1.91 6.37 -9.62
N ILE A 6 1.44 5.64 -10.62
CA ILE A 6 0.44 4.59 -10.48
C ILE A 6 1.16 3.25 -10.57
N TYR A 7 0.89 2.37 -9.61
CA TYR A 7 1.50 1.06 -9.51
C TYR A 7 0.42 0.01 -9.39
N ARG A 8 0.55 -1.02 -10.20
CA ARG A 8 -0.29 -2.21 -10.11
C ARG A 8 0.43 -3.20 -9.21
N VAL A 9 -0.15 -3.47 -8.05
CA VAL A 9 0.42 -4.34 -7.02
C VAL A 9 -0.41 -5.61 -6.89
N GLU A 10 0.27 -6.73 -6.67
CA GLU A 10 -0.32 -8.00 -6.29
C GLU A 10 0.04 -8.25 -4.82
N VAL A 11 -0.99 -8.34 -3.99
CA VAL A 11 -0.90 -8.67 -2.58
C VAL A 11 -1.12 -10.17 -2.42
N ASP A 12 -0.14 -10.87 -1.85
CA ASP A 12 -0.25 -12.29 -1.55
C ASP A 12 -0.88 -12.43 -0.16
N THR A 13 -2.16 -12.81 -0.13
CA THR A 13 -2.90 -13.05 1.12
C THR A 13 -3.17 -14.54 1.30
N PRO A 14 -3.43 -15.01 2.53
CA PRO A 14 -3.77 -16.42 2.78
C PRO A 14 -4.98 -16.93 1.98
N MET A 15 -5.87 -16.03 1.53
CA MET A 15 -7.02 -16.39 0.67
C MET A 15 -6.68 -16.43 -0.83
N GLY A 16 -5.52 -15.92 -1.24
CA GLY A 16 -5.09 -15.84 -2.63
C GLY A 16 -4.42 -14.52 -2.97
N LYS A 17 -3.92 -14.44 -4.20
CA LYS A 17 -3.35 -13.20 -4.75
C LYS A 17 -4.49 -12.26 -5.13
N MET A 18 -4.45 -11.06 -4.56
CA MET A 18 -5.37 -9.98 -4.92
C MET A 18 -4.59 -8.89 -5.62
N GLU A 19 -5.16 -8.36 -6.69
CA GLU A 19 -4.57 -7.25 -7.42
C GLU A 19 -5.20 -5.94 -6.96
N GLU A 20 -4.35 -4.96 -6.69
CA GLU A 20 -4.73 -3.62 -6.25
C GLU A 20 -3.93 -2.57 -7.04
N THR A 21 -4.49 -1.38 -7.17
CA THR A 21 -3.81 -0.25 -7.80
C THR A 21 -3.48 0.80 -6.75
N PHE A 22 -2.19 1.12 -6.61
CA PHE A 22 -1.67 2.13 -5.69
C PHE A 22 -1.25 3.36 -6.47
N THR A 23 -1.84 4.50 -6.15
CA THR A 23 -1.43 5.79 -6.69
C THR A 23 -0.71 6.58 -5.60
N PHE A 24 0.58 6.83 -5.82
CA PHE A 24 1.41 7.64 -4.93
C PHE A 24 1.52 9.07 -5.46
N LYS A 25 1.24 10.02 -4.56
CA LYS A 25 1.36 11.44 -4.84
C LYS A 25 1.92 12.18 -3.63
N THR A 26 3.18 12.56 -3.69
CA THR A 26 3.75 13.40 -2.64
C THR A 26 3.41 14.87 -2.85
N LYS A 27 2.92 15.51 -1.79
CA LYS A 27 2.64 16.95 -1.74
C LYS A 27 3.16 17.50 -0.41
N ASP A 28 3.96 18.57 -0.45
CA ASP A 28 4.49 19.22 0.75
C ASP A 28 5.17 18.24 1.75
N ASN A 29 5.93 17.28 1.23
CA ASN A 29 6.60 16.23 2.01
C ASN A 29 5.66 15.17 2.67
N ILE A 30 4.38 15.17 2.30
CA ILE A 30 3.38 14.19 2.74
C ILE A 30 3.06 13.26 1.58
N LEU A 31 3.18 11.95 1.78
CA LEU A 31 2.80 10.96 0.79
C LEU A 31 1.29 10.76 0.82
N ASN A 32 0.59 11.07 -0.27
CA ASN A 32 -0.81 10.68 -0.44
C ASN A 32 -0.83 9.36 -1.19
N VAL A 33 -1.50 8.38 -0.62
CA VAL A 33 -1.61 7.02 -1.14
C VAL A 33 -3.08 6.76 -1.42
N LYS A 34 -3.42 6.52 -2.68
CA LYS A 34 -4.76 6.08 -3.06
C LYS A 34 -4.70 4.61 -3.44
N THR A 35 -5.45 3.77 -2.74
CA THR A 35 -5.52 2.33 -2.94
C THR A 35 -6.86 1.97 -3.57
N GLU A 36 -6.84 1.24 -4.68
CA GLU A 36 -8.03 0.78 -5.40
C GLU A 36 -8.01 -0.73 -5.46
N SER A 37 -8.98 -1.35 -4.77
CA SER A 37 -9.14 -2.79 -4.65
C SER A 37 -10.57 -3.19 -5.07
N PRO A 38 -10.85 -4.49 -5.29
CA PRO A 38 -12.22 -4.97 -5.49
C PRO A 38 -13.17 -4.65 -4.32
N MET A 39 -12.62 -4.39 -3.13
CA MET A 39 -13.41 -4.01 -1.94
C MET A 39 -13.77 -2.52 -1.92
N GLY A 40 -13.11 -1.70 -2.75
CA GLY A 40 -13.36 -0.26 -2.86
C GLY A 40 -12.07 0.56 -3.02
N THR A 41 -12.28 1.87 -3.11
CA THR A 41 -11.22 2.87 -3.17
C THR A 41 -11.02 3.51 -1.81
N GLN A 42 -9.79 3.59 -1.34
CA GLN A 42 -9.43 4.27 -0.11
C GLN A 42 -8.28 5.25 -0.35
N GLU A 43 -8.23 6.31 0.44
CA GLU A 43 -7.17 7.31 0.40
C GLU A 43 -6.55 7.43 1.79
N HIS A 44 -5.23 7.37 1.84
CA HIS A 44 -4.43 7.41 3.05
C HIS A 44 -3.31 8.44 2.90
N THR A 45 -2.81 8.88 4.05
CA THR A 45 -1.62 9.70 4.14
C THR A 45 -0.50 8.90 4.80
N GLY A 46 0.70 9.09 4.30
CA GLY A 46 1.89 8.37 4.74
C GLY A 46 3.13 9.24 4.74
N ASN A 47 4.22 8.60 5.11
CA ASN A 47 5.56 9.16 5.04
C ASN A 47 6.33 8.58 3.85
N VAL A 48 7.23 9.38 3.29
CA VAL A 48 8.14 8.96 2.23
C VAL A 48 9.54 9.43 2.58
N GLU A 49 10.48 8.50 2.60
CA GLU A 49 11.89 8.75 2.84
C GLU A 49 12.71 8.25 1.64
N GLY A 50 12.95 9.16 0.69
CA GLY A 50 13.67 8.85 -0.54
C GLY A 50 12.88 7.89 -1.43
N ASN A 51 13.24 6.60 -1.39
CA ASN A 51 12.58 5.53 -2.13
C ASN A 51 11.76 4.59 -1.25
N LYS A 52 11.77 4.80 0.07
CA LYS A 52 10.96 4.05 1.03
C LYS A 52 9.68 4.82 1.35
N PHE A 53 8.63 4.09 1.65
CA PHE A 53 7.36 4.64 2.10
C PHE A 53 6.80 3.82 3.25
N SER A 54 6.00 4.49 4.07
CA SER A 54 5.24 3.85 5.12
C SER A 54 3.94 4.61 5.34
N TRP A 55 2.82 3.90 5.47
CA TRP A 55 1.56 4.50 5.88
C TRP A 55 0.77 3.51 6.72
N GLU A 56 -0.17 4.05 7.48
CA GLU A 56 -1.09 3.30 8.31
C GLU A 56 -2.51 3.51 7.77
N ALA A 57 -3.30 2.45 7.77
CA ALA A 57 -4.67 2.44 7.27
C ALA A 57 -5.55 1.65 8.22
N ASP A 58 -6.57 2.31 8.79
CA ASP A 58 -7.59 1.62 9.58
C ASP A 58 -8.73 1.20 8.67
N VAL A 59 -8.88 -0.11 8.47
CA VAL A 59 -9.95 -0.68 7.66
C VAL A 59 -10.99 -1.30 8.56
N GLU A 60 -12.24 -0.88 8.37
CA GLU A 60 -13.39 -1.48 9.05
C GLU A 60 -13.92 -2.63 8.18
N SER A 61 -13.62 -3.86 8.60
CA SER A 61 -14.09 -5.07 7.94
C SER A 61 -15.32 -5.62 8.67
N PRO A 62 -16.13 -6.50 8.04
CA PRO A 62 -17.22 -7.20 8.71
C PRO A 62 -16.78 -8.03 9.94
N MET A 63 -15.49 -8.35 10.05
CA MET A 63 -14.88 -9.03 11.20
C MET A 63 -14.35 -8.08 12.28
N GLY A 64 -14.35 -6.75 12.05
CA GLY A 64 -13.90 -5.73 13.01
C GLY A 64 -12.97 -4.68 12.39
N LYS A 65 -12.53 -3.74 13.25
CA LYS A 65 -11.53 -2.72 12.89
C LYS A 65 -10.14 -3.34 12.89
N MET A 66 -9.49 -3.32 11.73
CA MET A 66 -8.12 -3.80 11.57
C MET A 66 -7.22 -2.61 11.27
N HIS A 67 -6.16 -2.49 12.06
CA HIS A 67 -5.09 -1.55 11.79
C HIS A 67 -4.08 -2.19 10.84
N LEU A 68 -3.94 -1.60 9.66
CA LEU A 68 -2.98 -2.01 8.64
C LEU A 68 -1.76 -1.09 8.71
N THR A 69 -0.58 -1.65 8.92
CA THR A 69 0.68 -0.94 8.77
C THR A 69 1.33 -1.40 7.47
N ILE A 70 1.43 -0.51 6.50
CA ILE A 70 2.02 -0.81 5.20
C ILE A 70 3.40 -0.15 5.13
N THR A 71 4.41 -0.94 4.82
CA THR A 71 5.77 -0.43 4.58
C THR A 71 6.31 -1.02 3.29
N GLY A 72 7.09 -0.24 2.56
CA GLY A 72 7.68 -0.71 1.33
C GLY A 72 8.65 0.26 0.73
N GLN A 73 9.11 -0.10 -0.46
CA GLN A 73 10.05 0.69 -1.22
C GLN A 73 9.80 0.55 -2.70
N VAL A 74 10.11 1.61 -3.44
CA VAL A 74 10.11 1.63 -4.90
C VAL A 74 11.56 1.58 -5.38
N THR A 75 11.83 0.68 -6.31
CA THR A 75 13.14 0.55 -6.96
C THR A 75 12.96 0.71 -8.47
N GLY A 76 13.23 1.91 -8.97
CA GLY A 76 12.99 2.25 -10.38
C GLY A 76 11.50 2.17 -10.72
N ASN A 77 11.09 1.11 -11.42
CA ASN A 77 9.70 0.86 -11.83
C ASN A 77 9.03 -0.27 -11.04
N GLU A 78 9.72 -0.87 -10.07
CA GLU A 78 9.19 -1.97 -9.26
C GLU A 78 8.86 -1.47 -7.86
N ILE A 79 7.75 -1.95 -7.31
CA ILE A 79 7.32 -1.68 -5.94
C ILE A 79 7.24 -3.00 -5.18
N SER A 80 7.73 -2.99 -3.95
CA SER A 80 7.71 -4.16 -3.07
C SER A 80 7.55 -3.71 -1.64
N GLY A 81 6.80 -4.47 -0.86
CA GLY A 81 6.66 -4.20 0.55
C GLY A 81 5.86 -5.25 1.28
N GLU A 82 5.51 -4.91 2.50
CA GLU A 82 4.75 -5.74 3.42
C GLU A 82 3.62 -4.93 4.05
N ALA A 83 2.46 -5.56 4.13
CA ALA A 83 1.25 -5.05 4.75
C ALA A 83 0.97 -5.89 6.00
N LYS A 84 1.19 -5.30 7.17
CA LYS A 84 0.93 -5.94 8.46
C LYS A 84 -0.50 -5.64 8.89
N VAL A 85 -1.28 -6.69 9.12
CA VAL A 85 -2.69 -6.62 9.53
C VAL A 85 -2.78 -6.97 11.02
N GLY A 86 -2.48 -6.02 11.91
CA GLY A 86 -2.51 -6.24 13.37
C GLY A 86 -1.90 -7.58 13.83
N ASP A 87 -2.64 -8.32 14.67
CA ASP A 87 -2.32 -9.70 15.10
C ASP A 87 -2.68 -10.77 14.06
N PHE A 88 -3.30 -10.38 12.95
CA PHE A 88 -3.78 -11.29 11.90
C PHE A 88 -2.66 -11.79 10.97
N GLY A 89 -1.52 -11.09 10.95
CA GLY A 89 -0.31 -11.50 10.24
C GLY A 89 0.24 -10.44 9.29
N THR A 90 1.33 -10.79 8.61
CA THR A 90 1.99 -9.94 7.62
C THR A 90 1.81 -10.53 6.22
N SER A 91 1.23 -9.75 5.32
CA SER A 91 1.07 -10.07 3.90
C SER A 91 2.16 -9.35 3.10
N HIS A 92 2.70 -9.99 2.07
CA HIS A 92 3.70 -9.36 1.19
C HIS A 92 3.02 -8.90 -0.10
N PHE A 93 3.42 -7.74 -0.61
CA PHE A 93 2.94 -7.25 -1.89
C PHE A 93 4.10 -6.87 -2.81
N LYS A 94 3.88 -7.09 -4.11
CA LYS A 94 4.85 -6.75 -5.15
C LYS A 94 4.11 -6.24 -6.37
N GLY A 95 4.71 -5.31 -7.10
CA GLY A 95 4.05 -4.70 -8.23
C GLY A 95 5.00 -3.94 -9.14
N LYS A 96 4.43 -3.34 -10.16
CA LYS A 96 5.16 -2.54 -11.15
C LYS A 96 4.39 -1.26 -11.47
N LYS A 97 5.15 -0.22 -11.79
CA LYS A 97 4.63 1.05 -12.29
C LYS A 97 3.95 0.83 -13.64
N ILE A 98 2.78 1.44 -13.82
CA ILE A 98 2.01 1.43 -15.07
C ILE A 98 1.89 2.82 -15.69
#